data_AF-A0A1I4CCR7-F1
#
_entry.id   AF-A0A1I4CCR7-F1
#
_cell.length_a   1.000
_cell.length_b   1.000
_cell.length_c   1.000
_cell.angle_alpha   90.00
_cell.angle_beta   90.00
_cell.angle_gamma   90.00
#
_symmetry.space_group_name_H-M   'P 1'
#
loop_
_entity.id
_entity.type
_entity.pdbx_description
1 polymer ?
#
loop_
_entity_poly.entity_id
_entity_poly.type
_entity_poly.pdbx_seq_one_letter_code
_entity_poly.pdbx_strand_id
1 'polypeptide(L)' 'MHKDAVNTLLEGLEKQLGFKLYPHKFRHTFCSRLLKKGVPLTTVSKLAGHAHIQTTAHYYINTSRQDKEQAVALL' A
#
# COMPACT_ATOMS: atom_id res chain seq x y z
N MET A 1 -19.47 5.36 -18.64
CA MET A 1 -18.52 4.34 -18.17
C MET A 1 -19.18 3.57 -17.02
N HIS A 2 -19.42 2.27 -17.17
CA HIS A 2 -19.87 1.44 -16.04
C HIS A 2 -18.75 1.39 -15.00
N LYS A 3 -19.02 1.84 -13.77
CA LYS A 3 -18.04 1.93 -12.67
C LYS A 3 -17.44 0.56 -12.30
N ASP A 4 -18.09 -0.52 -12.71
CA ASP A 4 -17.75 -1.88 -12.30
C ASP A 4 -16.90 -2.67 -13.28
N ALA A 5 -16.59 -2.14 -14.47
CA ALA A 5 -15.81 -2.89 -15.48
C ALA A 5 -14.44 -3.36 -14.94
N VAL A 6 -13.79 -2.53 -14.10
CA VAL A 6 -12.54 -2.90 -13.43
C VAL A 6 -12.78 -3.99 -12.40
N ASN A 7 -13.85 -3.91 -11.60
CA ASN A 7 -14.16 -4.92 -10.60
C ASN A 7 -14.50 -6.26 -11.25
N THR A 8 -15.30 -6.27 -12.32
CA THR A 8 -15.64 -7.48 -13.09
C THR A 8 -14.41 -8.14 -13.69
N LEU A 9 -13.45 -7.36 -14.20
CA LEU A 9 -12.17 -7.91 -14.67
C LEU A 9 -11.39 -8.56 -13.52
N LEU A 10 -11.33 -7.88 -12.36
CA LEU A 10 -10.61 -8.39 -11.19
C LEU A 10 -11.23 -9.68 -10.68
N GLU A 11 -12.55 -9.80 -10.63
CA GLU A 11 -13.26 -11.03 -10.24
C GLU A 11 -12.91 -12.23 -11.14
N GLY A 12 -12.72 -12.00 -12.45
CA GLY A 12 -12.23 -13.03 -13.37
C GLY A 12 -10.84 -13.53 -13.00
N LEU A 13 -9.94 -12.60 -12.65
CA LEU A 13 -8.58 -12.91 -12.20
C LEU A 13 -8.55 -13.57 -10.83
N GLU A 14 -9.43 -13.18 -9.91
CA GLU A 14 -9.57 -13.82 -8.59
C GLU A 14 -9.81 -15.33 -8.71
N LYS A 15 -10.67 -15.74 -9.64
CA LYS A 15 -10.98 -17.17 -9.90
C LYS A 15 -9.77 -17.96 -10.40
N GLN A 16 -8.89 -17.32 -11.18
CA GLN A 16 -7.68 -17.96 -11.69
C GLN A 16 -6.55 -18.02 -10.66
N LEU A 17 -6.43 -16.98 -9.82
CA LEU A 17 -5.31 -16.80 -8.90
C LEU A 17 -5.59 -17.35 -7.49
N GLY A 18 -6.86 -17.61 -7.14
CA GLY A 18 -7.24 -18.20 -5.87
C GLY A 18 -7.20 -17.25 -4.67
N PHE A 19 -7.16 -15.93 -4.90
CA PHE A 19 -7.21 -14.93 -3.82
C PHE A 19 -7.92 -13.66 -4.24
N LYS A 20 -8.49 -12.94 -3.25
CA LYS A 20 -9.24 -11.70 -3.50
C LYS A 20 -8.38 -10.54 -4.01
N LEU A 21 -8.82 -9.91 -5.09
CA LEU A 21 -8.28 -8.75 -5.77
C LEU A 21 -9.34 -7.66 -5.84
N TYR A 22 -8.98 -6.48 -5.35
CA TYR A 22 -9.82 -5.29 -5.44
C TYR A 22 -8.92 -4.06 -5.59
N PRO A 23 -9.41 -2.95 -6.16
CA PRO A 23 -8.59 -1.78 -6.50
C PRO A 23 -7.71 -1.27 -5.34
N HIS A 24 -8.22 -1.26 -4.11
CA HIS A 24 -7.46 -0.82 -2.94
C HIS A 24 -6.22 -1.70 -2.65
N LYS A 25 -6.22 -2.99 -3.00
CA LYS A 25 -5.07 -3.89 -2.78
C LYS A 25 -3.85 -3.48 -3.61
N PHE A 26 -4.08 -2.96 -4.81
CA PHE A 26 -3.03 -2.42 -5.67
C PHE A 26 -2.47 -1.12 -5.10
N ARG A 27 -3.34 -0.23 -4.60
CA ARG A 27 -2.92 0.99 -3.88
C ARG A 27 -2.06 0.64 -2.67
N HIS A 28 -2.43 -0.40 -1.91
CA HIS A 28 -1.61 -0.89 -0.80
C HIS A 28 -0.23 -1.37 -1.26
N THR A 29 -0.20 -2.19 -2.30
CA THR A 29 1.05 -2.70 -2.87
C THR A 29 1.96 -1.59 -3.37
N PHE A 30 1.41 -0.56 -4.02
CA PHE A 30 2.13 0.62 -4.48
C PHE A 30 2.80 1.37 -3.32
N CYS A 31 2.03 1.72 -2.29
CA CYS A 31 2.55 2.45 -1.13
C CYS A 31 3.61 1.63 -0.37
N SER A 32 3.35 0.34 -0.11
CA SER A 32 4.31 -0.54 0.56
C SER A 32 5.64 -0.66 -0.20
N ARG A 33 5.61 -0.72 -1.54
CA ARG A 33 6.83 -0.79 -2.36
C ARG A 33 7.64 0.50 -2.27
N LEU A 34 7.01 1.67 -2.29
CA LEU A 34 7.72 2.94 -2.18
C LEU A 34 8.36 3.12 -0.80
N LEU A 35 7.64 2.77 0.27
CA LEU A 35 8.17 2.86 1.62
C LEU A 35 9.34 1.89 1.84
N LYS A 36 9.26 0.66 1.33
CA LYS A 36 10.38 -0.29 1.34
C LYS A 36 11.62 0.19 0.59
N LYS A 37 11.44 1.07 -0.40
CA LYS A 37 12.54 1.73 -1.12
C LYS A 37 13.08 2.97 -0.41
N GLY A 38 12.60 3.26 0.81
CA GLY A 38 13.03 4.42 1.60
C GLY A 38 12.39 5.74 1.17
N VAL A 39 11.35 5.73 0.33
CA VAL A 39 10.66 6.96 -0.05
C VAL A 39 9.92 7.52 1.17
N PRO A 40 10.06 8.83 1.49
CA PRO A 40 9.39 9.42 2.65
C PRO A 40 7.87 9.26 2.61
N LEU A 41 7.27 8.97 3.76
CA LEU A 41 5.82 8.76 3.90
C LEU A 41 4.98 9.92 3.36
N THR A 42 5.43 11.16 3.55
CA THR A 42 4.79 12.38 3.03
C THR A 42 4.71 12.35 1.50
N THR A 43 5.79 11.96 0.84
CA THR A 43 5.85 11.79 -0.62
C THR A 43 4.95 10.66 -1.08
N VAL A 44 5.00 9.50 -0.42
CA VAL A 44 4.12 8.36 -0.74
C VAL A 44 2.64 8.73 -0.60
N SER A 45 2.28 9.46 0.46
CA SER A 45 0.91 9.91 0.71
C SER A 45 0.39 10.84 -0.40
N LYS A 46 1.23 11.76 -0.88
CA LYS A 46 0.90 12.66 -2.00
C LYS A 46 0.72 11.86 -3.30
N LEU A 47 1.62 10.92 -3.60
CA LEU A 47 1.52 10.06 -4.79
C LEU A 47 0.29 9.14 -4.77
N ALA A 48 -0.12 8.67 -3.58
CA ALA A 48 -1.31 7.83 -3.42
C ALA A 48 -2.64 8.62 -3.51
N GLY A 49 -2.56 9.96 -3.48
CA GLY A 49 -3.71 10.86 -3.48
C GLY A 49 -4.50 10.85 -2.17
N HIS A 50 -3.86 10.59 -1.04
CA HIS A 50 -4.55 10.59 0.25
C HIS A 50 -4.74 12.03 0.76
N ALA A 51 -5.99 12.38 1.07
CA ALA A 51 -6.35 13.69 1.64
C ALA A 51 -5.67 13.93 3.01
N HIS A 52 -5.50 12.86 3.79
CA HIS A 52 -4.82 12.91 5.09
C HIS A 52 -3.66 11.92 5.14
N ILE A 53 -2.50 12.40 5.60
CA ILE A 53 -1.31 11.56 5.79
C ILE A 53 -1.54 10.47 6.84
N GLN A 54 -2.44 10.69 7.79
CA GLN A 54 -2.82 9.72 8.82
C GLN A 54 -3.31 8.39 8.23
N THR A 55 -3.98 8.41 7.07
CA THR A 55 -4.40 7.18 6.38
C THR A 55 -3.17 6.38 5.95
N THR A 56 -2.18 7.02 5.35
CA THR A 56 -0.90 6.38 4.98
C THR A 56 -0.15 5.92 6.23
N ALA A 57 -0.13 6.75 7.28
CA ALA A 57 0.55 6.45 8.53
C ALA A 57 0.00 5.17 9.19
N HIS A 58 -1.32 5.07 9.33
CA HIS A 58 -1.98 3.95 9.97
C HIS A 58 -1.67 2.60 9.30
N TYR A 59 -1.65 2.57 7.96
CA TYR A 59 -1.44 1.33 7.22
C TYR A 59 0.02 0.91 7.10
N TYR A 60 0.98 1.84 7.18
CA TYR A 60 2.38 1.53 6.86
C TYR A 60 3.43 1.96 7.89
N ILE A 61 3.07 2.71 8.93
CA ILE A 61 3.97 3.01 10.08
C ILE A 61 3.94 1.89 11.13
N ASN A 62 3.30 0.75 10.87
CA ASN A 62 3.55 -0.46 11.66
C ASN A 62 4.96 -0.99 11.37
N THR A 63 5.98 -0.22 11.75
CA THR A 63 7.38 -0.62 11.85
C THR A 63 7.40 -1.86 12.73
N SER A 64 7.92 -2.95 12.17
CA SER A 64 8.22 -4.13 12.95
C SER A 64 9.17 -3.73 14.09
N ARG A 65 9.11 -4.43 15.23
CA ARG A 65 10.13 -4.29 16.29
C ARG A 65 11.54 -4.33 15.70
N GLN A 66 11.72 -5.17 14.70
CA GLN A 66 12.95 -5.38 13.95
C GLN A 66 13.42 -4.13 13.19
N ASP A 67 12.52 -3.34 12.62
CA ASP A 67 12.87 -2.09 11.90
C ASP A 67 13.35 -1.01 12.89
N LYS A 68 12.75 -0.97 14.09
CA LYS A 68 13.17 -0.06 15.16
C LYS A 68 14.53 -0.44 15.72
N GLU A 69 14.77 -1.73 15.93
CA GLU A 69 16.06 -2.25 16.40
C GLU A 69 17.18 -1.97 15.39
N GLN A 70 16.93 -2.16 14.09
CA GLN A 70 17.90 -1.80 13.04
C GLN A 70 18.20 -0.31 12.98
N ALA A 71 17.19 0.55 13.17
CA ALA A 71 17.39 2.00 13.16
C ALA A 71 18.27 2.49 14.33
N VAL A 72 18.10 1.89 15.52
CA VAL A 72 18.94 2.20 16.70
C VAL A 72 20.37 1.70 16.51
N ALA A 73 20.56 0.56 15.83
CA ALA A 73 21.89 0.00 15.58
C ALA A 73 22.77 0.82 14.59
N LEU A 74 22.20 1.84 13.93
CA LEU A 74 22.93 2.77 13.05
C LEU A 74 23.51 3.98 13.79
N LEU A 75 23.21 4.16 15.07
CA LEU A 75 23.80 5.16 15.98
C LEU A 75 25.05 4.59 16.65
#